data_AF-A0A449BYG9-F1
#
_entry.id   AF-A0A449BYG9-F1
#
_cell.length_a   1.000
_cell.length_b   1.000
_cell.length_c   1.000
_cell.angle_alpha   90.00
_cell.angle_beta   90.00
_cell.angle_gamma   90.00
#
_symmetry.space_group_name_H-M   'P 1'
#
loop_
_entity.id
_entity.type
_entity.pdbx_description
1 polymer ?
#
loop_
_entity_poly.entity_id
_entity_poly.type
_entity_poly.pdbx_seq_one_letter_code
_entity_poly.pdbx_strand_id
1 'polypeptide(L)'
;MNKGYIKITLALLSIVGCMQNIAFASETAATTNSSNDDDKYQAYFDPVAAKKHLEAKHAKEAKQGADIMTEALSLYADVVNLLWNPNGAKDFDDTFIEGYFPKVYNENLAVVQHRYASSVKSWPLFYHALANKVELSEKKTVILLVSSNIEDSYYHFNKEYINPIVKSANSFRPYIDSEDDIRGGKLIKIYANLVGFIIEKEEDCVKITYVSSFNLDFSPGFPDHIARKVLADRILKVINLKNIFKSDKPLSMWNFQKK
;
A
#
# COMPACT_ATOMS: atom_id res chain seq x y z
N MET A 1 7.04 14.86 24.99
CA MET A 1 7.52 14.16 23.77
C MET A 1 8.62 13.17 24.15
N ASN A 2 8.39 11.87 23.97
CA ASN A 2 9.34 10.82 24.34
C ASN A 2 10.42 10.69 23.24
N LYS A 3 11.70 10.88 23.63
CA LYS A 3 12.87 10.98 22.74
C LYS A 3 13.06 9.74 21.82
N GLY A 4 12.46 8.60 22.16
CA GLY A 4 12.47 7.39 21.34
C GLY A 4 11.70 7.51 20.02
N TYR A 5 10.53 8.18 20.01
CA TYR A 5 9.69 8.29 18.81
C TYR A 5 10.34 9.11 17.69
N ILE A 6 11.12 10.13 18.05
CA ILE A 6 11.79 11.01 17.09
C ILE A 6 12.87 10.24 16.32
N LYS A 7 13.61 9.33 16.98
CA LYS A 7 14.65 8.52 16.32
C LYS A 7 14.07 7.50 15.33
N ILE A 8 12.91 6.92 15.62
CA ILE A 8 12.25 5.93 14.76
C ILE A 8 11.67 6.59 13.52
N THR A 9 11.03 7.76 13.68
CA THR A 9 10.50 8.54 12.55
C THR A 9 11.62 8.95 11.60
N LEU A 10 12.75 9.42 12.14
CA LEU A 10 13.91 9.84 11.35
C LEU A 10 14.60 8.68 10.61
N ALA A 11 14.62 7.48 11.20
CA ALA A 11 15.23 6.30 10.58
C ALA A 11 14.33 5.60 9.55
N LEU A 12 13.00 5.80 9.60
CA LEU A 12 12.08 5.36 8.54
C LEU A 12 12.09 6.36 7.37
N LEU A 13 12.26 7.66 7.65
CA LEU A 13 12.55 8.70 6.64
C LEU A 13 13.85 8.42 5.87
N SER A 14 14.89 7.88 6.52
CA SER A 14 16.14 7.54 5.82
C SER A 14 15.99 6.36 4.84
N ILE A 15 15.05 5.44 5.07
CA ILE A 15 14.73 4.35 4.12
C ILE A 15 14.00 4.90 2.90
N VAL A 16 13.11 5.88 3.11
CA VAL A 16 12.45 6.60 2.01
C VAL A 16 13.47 7.39 1.18
N GLY A 17 14.45 8.04 1.83
CA GLY A 17 15.54 8.75 1.15
C GLY A 17 16.42 7.84 0.28
N CYS A 18 16.65 6.58 0.67
CA CYS A 18 17.40 5.63 -0.15
C CYS A 18 16.68 5.19 -1.44
N MET A 19 15.35 5.32 -1.53
CA MET A 19 14.57 4.92 -2.72
C MET A 19 14.43 6.04 -3.76
N GLN A 20 14.75 7.29 -3.42
CA GLN A 20 14.65 8.43 -4.34
C GLN A 20 15.77 8.47 -5.40
N ASN A 21 16.81 7.62 -5.30
CA ASN A 21 17.96 7.60 -6.21
C ASN A 21 17.79 6.72 -7.47
N ILE A 22 16.64 6.07 -7.69
CA ILE A 22 16.42 5.15 -8.85
C ILE A 22 15.61 5.80 -9.99
N ALA A 23 15.00 6.98 -9.78
CA ALA A 23 14.11 7.60 -10.77
C ALA A 23 14.70 8.89 -11.36
N PHE A 24 15.77 8.78 -12.15
CA PHE A 24 16.25 9.89 -12.97
C PHE A 24 16.89 9.39 -14.27
N ALA A 25 16.06 8.99 -15.25
CA ALA A 25 16.35 9.07 -16.68
C ALA A 25 15.22 8.46 -17.52
N SER A 26 14.27 9.28 -17.96
CA SER A 26 13.71 9.20 -19.33
C SER A 26 12.67 10.30 -19.56
N GLU A 27 13.05 11.38 -20.23
CA GLU A 27 12.11 12.21 -20.97
C GLU A 27 12.75 12.57 -22.32
N THR A 28 12.13 12.07 -23.39
CA THR A 28 12.28 12.58 -24.75
C THR A 28 10.92 12.63 -25.40
N ALA A 29 10.46 13.81 -25.82
CA ALA A 29 9.73 13.98 -27.07
C ALA A 29 9.83 15.44 -27.52
N ALA A 30 10.25 15.60 -28.77
CA ALA A 30 10.47 16.86 -29.46
C ALA A 30 9.15 17.55 -29.82
N THR A 31 9.15 18.89 -29.74
CA THR A 31 8.16 19.78 -30.34
C THR A 31 8.54 20.05 -31.79
N THR A 32 7.60 19.84 -32.72
CA THR A 32 7.74 20.28 -34.13
C THR A 32 6.57 21.19 -34.49
N ASN A 33 6.89 22.42 -34.91
CA ASN A 33 5.97 23.42 -35.44
C ASN A 33 5.70 23.19 -36.94
N SER A 34 4.51 23.54 -37.41
CA SER A 34 4.17 23.95 -38.80
C SER A 34 2.65 24.10 -38.91
N SER A 35 2.03 24.90 -39.78
CA SER A 35 2.25 26.20 -40.43
C SER A 35 0.91 26.49 -41.16
N ASN A 36 0.55 27.76 -41.32
CA ASN A 36 -0.71 28.23 -41.92
C ASN A 36 -0.92 27.83 -43.39
N ASP A 37 -2.18 27.72 -43.84
CA ASP A 37 -2.72 28.43 -45.01
C ASP A 37 -4.25 28.25 -45.21
N ASP A 38 -4.84 29.19 -45.96
CA ASP A 38 -6.23 29.68 -45.99
C ASP A 38 -7.29 28.91 -46.82
N ASP A 39 -8.56 29.28 -46.55
CA ASP A 39 -9.66 29.63 -47.49
C ASP A 39 -10.92 28.73 -47.71
N LYS A 40 -12.03 29.30 -47.19
CA LYS A 40 -13.37 29.57 -47.80
C LYS A 40 -14.36 28.44 -48.16
N TYR A 41 -15.34 28.24 -47.28
CA TYR A 41 -16.77 28.04 -47.63
C TYR A 41 -17.65 28.92 -46.74
N GLN A 42 -18.33 29.90 -47.33
CA GLN A 42 -19.22 30.83 -46.64
C GLN A 42 -20.64 30.26 -46.62
N ALA A 43 -20.89 29.33 -45.69
CA ALA A 43 -22.24 29.13 -45.15
C ALA A 43 -22.50 30.24 -44.13
N TYR A 44 -23.76 30.66 -43.94
CA TYR A 44 -24.16 31.68 -42.97
C TYR A 44 -23.62 31.32 -41.57
N PHE A 45 -22.44 31.83 -41.26
CA PHE A 45 -21.73 31.60 -40.00
C PHE A 45 -22.31 32.64 -39.06
N ASP A 46 -23.10 32.22 -38.09
CA ASP A 46 -23.38 33.09 -36.94
C ASP A 46 -22.17 32.98 -36.00
N PRO A 47 -21.24 33.97 -36.00
CA PRO A 47 -20.04 33.91 -35.16
C PRO A 47 -20.37 33.88 -33.67
N VAL A 48 -21.55 34.38 -33.27
CA VAL A 48 -22.02 34.33 -31.88
C VAL A 48 -22.43 32.90 -31.53
N ALA A 49 -23.17 32.22 -32.41
CA ALA A 49 -23.52 30.81 -32.22
C ALA A 49 -22.28 29.91 -32.22
N ALA A 50 -21.31 30.14 -33.13
CA ALA A 50 -20.06 29.39 -33.19
C ALA A 50 -19.21 29.56 -31.93
N LYS A 51 -19.07 30.81 -31.43
CA LYS A 51 -18.37 31.10 -30.17
C LYS A 51 -19.05 30.42 -28.99
N LYS A 52 -20.38 30.51 -28.89
CA LYS A 52 -21.17 29.85 -27.83
C LYS A 52 -21.04 28.33 -27.87
N HIS A 53 -20.96 27.75 -29.07
CA HIS A 53 -20.80 26.30 -29.26
C HIS A 53 -19.39 25.83 -28.87
N LEU A 54 -18.36 26.65 -29.14
CA LEU A 54 -16.99 26.41 -28.70
C LEU A 54 -16.87 26.52 -27.17
N GLU A 55 -17.42 27.58 -26.57
CA GLU A 55 -17.45 27.75 -25.12
C GLU A 55 -18.19 26.60 -24.42
N ALA A 56 -19.30 26.13 -24.97
CA ALA A 56 -20.02 24.97 -24.47
C ALA A 56 -19.21 23.67 -24.59
N LYS A 57 -18.45 23.50 -25.67
CA LYS A 57 -17.54 22.36 -25.86
C LYS A 57 -16.42 22.37 -24.84
N HIS A 58 -15.74 23.51 -24.67
CA HIS A 58 -14.68 23.68 -23.68
C HIS A 58 -15.20 23.49 -22.24
N ALA A 59 -16.40 23.98 -21.93
CA ALA A 59 -17.04 23.77 -20.63
C ALA A 59 -17.36 22.28 -20.37
N LYS A 60 -17.76 21.54 -21.40
CA LYS A 60 -18.03 20.10 -21.32
C LYS A 60 -16.74 19.30 -21.10
N GLU A 61 -15.68 19.62 -21.84
CA GLU A 61 -14.36 19.00 -21.68
C GLU A 61 -13.75 19.31 -20.31
N ALA A 62 -13.87 20.56 -19.83
CA ALA A 62 -13.42 20.95 -18.49
C ALA A 62 -14.20 20.23 -17.37
N LYS A 63 -15.53 20.08 -17.53
CA LYS A 63 -16.35 19.31 -16.58
C LYS A 63 -15.94 17.84 -16.56
N GLN A 64 -15.75 17.25 -17.74
CA GLN A 64 -15.31 15.86 -17.86
C GLN A 64 -13.92 15.64 -17.23
N GLY A 65 -12.98 16.57 -17.44
CA GLY A 65 -11.68 16.54 -16.76
C GLY A 65 -11.78 16.69 -15.24
N ALA A 66 -12.68 17.53 -14.74
CA ALA A 66 -12.91 17.71 -13.30
C ALA A 66 -13.54 16.46 -12.66
N ASP A 67 -14.48 15.80 -13.34
CA ASP A 67 -15.12 14.57 -12.88
C ASP A 67 -14.08 13.43 -12.80
N ILE A 68 -13.24 13.27 -13.83
CA ILE A 68 -12.12 12.29 -13.85
C ILE A 68 -11.13 12.57 -12.71
N MET A 69 -10.74 13.82 -12.50
CA MET A 69 -9.79 14.19 -11.44
C MET A 69 -10.35 13.96 -10.03
N THR A 70 -11.66 14.14 -9.86
CA THR A 70 -12.37 13.85 -8.61
C THR A 70 -12.45 12.34 -8.35
N GLU A 71 -12.76 11.56 -9.38
CA GLU A 71 -12.77 10.09 -9.31
C GLU A 71 -11.38 9.50 -9.00
N ALA A 72 -10.33 10.01 -9.66
CA ALA A 72 -8.95 9.66 -9.38
C ALA A 72 -8.52 10.06 -7.96
N LEU A 73 -9.03 11.18 -7.43
CA LEU A 73 -8.79 11.60 -6.04
C LEU A 73 -9.45 10.66 -5.04
N SER A 74 -10.71 10.26 -5.28
CA SER A 74 -11.38 9.26 -4.43
C SER A 74 -10.66 7.91 -4.47
N LEU A 75 -10.26 7.46 -5.66
CA LEU A 75 -9.56 6.17 -5.83
C LEU A 75 -8.23 6.13 -5.07
N TYR A 76 -7.44 7.20 -5.14
CA TYR A 76 -6.18 7.29 -4.41
C TYR A 76 -6.38 7.18 -2.90
N ALA A 77 -7.33 7.95 -2.34
CA ALA A 77 -7.64 7.90 -0.92
C ALA A 77 -8.16 6.52 -0.51
N ASP A 78 -9.00 5.89 -1.33
CA ASP A 78 -9.54 4.55 -1.08
C ASP A 78 -8.44 3.48 -1.06
N VAL A 79 -7.49 3.53 -1.99
CA VAL A 79 -6.32 2.63 -2.01
C VAL A 79 -5.46 2.82 -0.75
N VAL A 80 -5.18 4.06 -0.36
CA VAL A 80 -4.40 4.36 0.86
C VAL A 80 -5.13 3.83 2.10
N ASN A 81 -6.43 4.06 2.20
CA ASN A 81 -7.25 3.62 3.31
C ASN A 81 -7.36 2.09 3.36
N LEU A 82 -7.53 1.43 2.22
CA LEU A 82 -7.54 -0.02 2.10
C LEU A 82 -6.22 -0.61 2.60
N LEU A 83 -5.08 -0.12 2.11
CA LEU A 83 -3.77 -0.66 2.47
C LEU A 83 -3.33 -0.32 3.91
N TRP A 84 -3.84 0.77 4.48
CA TRP A 84 -3.61 1.10 5.89
C TRP A 84 -4.52 0.32 6.84
N ASN A 85 -5.74 -0.04 6.40
CA ASN A 85 -6.66 -0.82 7.20
C ASN A 85 -6.03 -2.19 7.52
N PRO A 86 -5.95 -2.59 8.80
CA PRO A 86 -5.33 -3.86 9.16
C PRO A 86 -6.12 -5.07 8.66
N ASN A 87 -7.37 -4.88 8.22
CA ASN A 87 -8.17 -5.90 7.52
C ASN A 87 -8.24 -5.70 6.00
N GLY A 88 -7.56 -4.72 5.42
CA GLY A 88 -7.71 -4.41 3.98
C GLY A 88 -7.19 -5.51 3.04
N ALA A 89 -6.29 -6.36 3.52
CA ALA A 89 -5.83 -7.54 2.78
C ALA A 89 -6.97 -8.52 2.44
N LYS A 90 -8.07 -8.50 3.19
CA LYS A 90 -9.25 -9.35 2.97
C LYS A 90 -9.89 -9.16 1.60
N ASP A 91 -9.67 -8.01 0.97
CA ASP A 91 -10.27 -7.68 -0.34
C ASP A 91 -9.45 -8.22 -1.53
N PHE A 92 -8.18 -8.59 -1.33
CA PHE A 92 -7.30 -9.08 -2.42
C PHE A 92 -6.55 -10.39 -2.11
N ASP A 93 -6.51 -10.82 -0.86
CA ASP A 93 -5.84 -12.03 -0.41
C ASP A 93 -6.86 -12.98 0.25
N ASP A 94 -7.23 -14.03 -0.48
CA ASP A 94 -8.15 -15.08 -0.03
C ASP A 94 -7.60 -15.95 1.11
N THR A 95 -6.29 -15.86 1.39
CA THR A 95 -5.68 -16.52 2.55
C THR A 95 -5.71 -15.65 3.79
N PHE A 96 -6.06 -14.36 3.68
CA PHE A 96 -6.13 -13.46 4.81
C PHE A 96 -7.30 -13.83 5.75
N ILE A 97 -6.99 -14.03 7.03
CA ILE A 97 -8.01 -14.37 8.04
C ILE A 97 -8.54 -13.09 8.67
N GLU A 98 -7.64 -12.35 9.31
CA GLU A 98 -7.95 -11.12 10.04
C GLU A 98 -6.68 -10.34 10.35
N GLY A 99 -6.87 -9.07 10.69
CA GLY A 99 -5.83 -8.23 11.25
C GLY A 99 -6.42 -7.10 12.08
N TYR A 100 -5.61 -6.56 12.97
CA TYR A 100 -5.96 -5.40 13.78
C TYR A 100 -4.70 -4.65 14.20
N PHE A 101 -4.87 -3.55 14.92
CA PHE A 101 -3.78 -2.82 15.56
C PHE A 101 -3.71 -3.15 17.05
N PRO A 102 -2.88 -4.12 17.48
CA PRO A 102 -2.65 -4.39 18.90
C PRO A 102 -2.22 -3.16 19.70
N LYS A 103 -1.56 -2.20 19.03
CA LYS A 103 -1.07 -0.99 19.67
C LYS A 103 -1.02 0.17 18.69
N VAL A 104 -1.77 1.23 18.94
CA VAL A 104 -1.74 2.46 18.14
C VAL A 104 -0.93 3.51 18.87
N TYR A 105 0.05 4.12 18.18
CA TYR A 105 0.83 5.23 18.72
C TYR A 105 0.29 6.57 18.25
N ASN A 106 -0.12 6.64 16.99
CA ASN A 106 -0.87 7.74 16.38
C ASN A 106 -1.57 7.24 15.10
N GLU A 107 -2.25 8.14 14.39
CA GLU A 107 -3.00 7.85 13.15
C GLU A 107 -2.18 7.24 12.01
N ASN A 108 -0.85 7.40 12.06
CA ASN A 108 0.10 7.01 11.03
C ASN A 108 1.11 5.96 11.53
N LEU A 109 1.09 5.59 12.81
CA LEU A 109 2.07 4.68 13.41
C LEU A 109 1.39 3.74 14.40
N ALA A 110 1.50 2.44 14.15
CA ALA A 110 0.94 1.40 14.99
C ALA A 110 1.80 0.13 14.94
N VAL A 111 1.56 -0.80 15.87
CA VAL A 111 1.84 -2.21 15.65
C VAL A 111 0.61 -2.82 15.00
N VAL A 112 0.81 -3.53 13.89
CA VAL A 112 -0.22 -4.32 13.23
C VAL A 112 0.03 -5.80 13.46
N GLN A 113 -1.06 -6.56 13.66
CA GLN A 113 -1.07 -8.02 13.57
C GLN A 113 -1.83 -8.42 12.32
N HIS A 114 -1.25 -9.28 11.49
CA HIS A 114 -1.98 -9.96 10.41
C HIS A 114 -1.90 -11.47 10.58
N ARG A 115 -3.01 -12.16 10.30
CA ARG A 115 -3.15 -13.62 10.33
C ARG A 115 -3.55 -14.14 8.95
N TYR A 116 -2.97 -15.27 8.55
CA TYR A 116 -3.19 -15.89 7.23
C TYR A 116 -3.38 -17.39 7.37
N ALA A 117 -4.25 -17.96 6.54
CA ALA A 117 -4.31 -19.39 6.31
C ALA A 117 -2.96 -19.86 5.75
N SER A 118 -2.50 -21.01 6.23
CA SER A 118 -1.27 -21.63 5.75
C SER A 118 -1.60 -22.86 4.92
N SER A 119 -0.99 -22.98 3.75
CA SER A 119 -0.96 -24.23 2.99
C SER A 119 -0.03 -25.28 3.64
N VAL A 120 0.67 -24.92 4.71
CA VAL A 120 1.67 -25.73 5.41
C VAL A 120 1.16 -26.08 6.81
N LYS A 121 0.96 -27.38 7.07
CA LYS A 121 0.62 -27.99 8.38
C LYS A 121 -0.71 -27.55 9.04
N SER A 122 -1.65 -26.96 8.30
CA SER A 122 -2.96 -26.53 8.80
C SER A 122 -2.93 -25.52 9.96
N TRP A 123 -1.76 -24.97 10.30
CA TRP A 123 -1.61 -23.94 11.34
C TRP A 123 -1.54 -22.56 10.67
N PRO A 124 -2.42 -21.61 11.05
CA PRO A 124 -2.37 -20.26 10.50
C PRO A 124 -1.00 -19.60 10.74
N LEU A 125 -0.59 -18.75 9.80
CA LEU A 125 0.57 -17.88 9.95
C LEU A 125 0.13 -16.58 10.62
N PHE A 126 1.00 -15.98 11.43
CA PHE A 126 0.80 -14.61 11.88
C PHE A 126 2.11 -13.84 11.93
N TYR A 127 2.03 -12.53 11.88
CA TYR A 127 3.16 -11.67 12.20
C TYR A 127 2.70 -10.40 12.90
N HIS A 128 3.61 -9.86 13.70
CA HIS A 128 3.56 -8.50 14.21
C HIS A 128 4.55 -7.63 13.45
N ALA A 129 4.14 -6.41 13.11
CA ALA A 129 4.99 -5.43 12.44
C ALA A 129 4.67 -4.01 12.90
N LEU A 130 5.70 -3.15 12.95
CA LEU A 130 5.51 -1.71 12.97
C LEU A 130 4.93 -1.28 11.62
N ALA A 131 3.72 -0.75 11.64
CA ALA A 131 3.07 -0.11 10.50
C ALA A 131 3.31 1.39 10.57
N ASN A 132 3.86 1.98 9.50
CA ASN A 132 4.00 3.42 9.37
C ASN A 132 3.45 3.91 8.02
N LYS A 133 2.55 4.88 8.05
CA LYS A 133 1.99 5.56 6.87
C LYS A 133 2.61 6.95 6.78
N VAL A 134 3.28 7.23 5.68
CA VAL A 134 3.99 8.49 5.46
C VAL A 134 3.51 9.12 4.16
N GLU A 135 2.86 10.26 4.27
CA GLU A 135 2.57 11.11 3.12
C GLU A 135 3.83 11.89 2.76
N LEU A 136 4.37 11.65 1.56
CA LEU A 136 5.57 12.33 1.04
C LEU A 136 5.21 13.57 0.25
N SER A 137 4.03 13.57 -0.37
CA SER A 137 3.39 14.71 -1.03
C SER A 137 1.89 14.42 -1.18
N GLU A 138 1.12 15.42 -1.61
CA GLU A 138 -0.33 15.27 -1.89
C GLU A 138 -0.64 14.14 -2.89
N LYS A 139 0.34 13.73 -3.70
CA LYS A 139 0.22 12.68 -4.72
C LYS A 139 0.95 11.40 -4.36
N LYS A 140 1.62 11.31 -3.20
CA LYS A 140 2.48 10.17 -2.89
C LYS A 140 2.42 9.78 -1.42
N THR A 141 1.98 8.56 -1.17
CA THR A 141 1.97 7.95 0.17
C THR A 141 2.80 6.68 0.18
N VAL A 142 3.52 6.45 1.27
CA VAL A 142 4.24 5.19 1.52
C VAL A 142 3.68 4.54 2.77
N ILE A 143 3.34 3.26 2.68
CA ILE A 143 2.98 2.43 3.84
C ILE A 143 4.07 1.37 4.01
N LEU A 144 4.69 1.34 5.19
CA LEU A 144 5.74 0.40 5.55
C LEU A 144 5.28 -0.50 6.69
N LEU A 145 5.44 -1.81 6.56
CA LEU A 145 5.30 -2.78 7.65
C LEU A 145 6.66 -3.44 7.91
N VAL A 146 7.15 -3.34 9.12
CA VAL A 146 8.48 -3.83 9.51
C VAL A 146 8.41 -4.54 10.85
N SER A 147 8.66 -5.84 10.88
CA SER A 147 8.81 -6.58 12.13
C SER A 147 10.06 -6.12 12.89
N SER A 148 9.90 -5.93 14.20
CA SER A 148 10.98 -5.74 15.15
C SER A 148 11.01 -6.90 16.16
N ASN A 149 11.91 -6.85 17.14
CA ASN A 149 11.89 -7.81 18.25
C ASN A 149 10.76 -7.48 19.24
N ILE A 150 9.53 -7.70 18.78
CA ILE A 150 8.30 -7.46 19.55
C ILE A 150 8.16 -8.54 20.62
N GLU A 151 7.97 -8.11 21.86
CA GLU A 151 7.67 -8.98 22.99
C GLU A 151 6.18 -9.28 22.98
N ASP A 152 5.78 -10.38 22.35
CA ASP A 152 4.39 -10.72 22.09
C ASP A 152 3.90 -11.96 22.85
N SER A 153 4.62 -12.36 23.92
CA SER A 153 4.28 -13.52 24.77
C SER A 153 4.11 -14.83 23.98
N TYR A 154 4.76 -14.95 22.82
CA TYR A 154 4.68 -16.13 21.96
C TYR A 154 5.41 -17.34 22.57
N TYR A 155 4.80 -18.52 22.43
CA TYR A 155 5.22 -19.80 23.05
C TYR A 155 6.70 -20.18 22.86
N HIS A 156 7.36 -19.74 21.79
CA HIS A 156 8.80 -19.97 21.59
C HIS A 156 9.63 -18.93 22.33
N PHE A 157 9.71 -19.09 23.66
CA PHE A 157 10.16 -18.11 24.63
C PHE A 157 11.58 -17.53 24.52
N ASN A 158 12.41 -17.86 23.53
CA ASN A 158 13.83 -17.44 23.56
C ASN A 158 14.46 -17.06 22.21
N LYS A 159 13.70 -16.88 21.13
CA LYS A 159 14.29 -16.46 19.85
C LYS A 159 14.11 -14.97 19.64
N GLU A 160 15.17 -14.21 19.91
CA GLU A 160 15.22 -12.81 19.47
C GLU A 160 15.20 -12.75 17.94
N TYR A 161 14.34 -11.90 17.41
CA TYR A 161 14.34 -11.58 15.98
C TYR A 161 15.16 -10.32 15.71
N ILE A 162 16.12 -10.44 14.79
CA ILE A 162 16.92 -9.32 14.31
C ILE A 162 16.55 -9.08 12.85
N ASN A 163 15.93 -7.92 12.59
CA ASN A 163 15.58 -7.51 11.24
C ASN A 163 16.86 -7.34 10.38
N PRO A 164 16.97 -8.07 9.27
CA PRO A 164 18.16 -8.03 8.43
C PRO A 164 18.24 -6.75 7.58
N ILE A 165 17.10 -6.16 7.22
CA ILE A 165 16.99 -5.04 6.27
C ILE A 165 16.89 -3.72 7.02
N VAL A 166 15.92 -3.60 7.93
CA VAL A 166 15.62 -2.35 8.64
C VAL A 166 16.30 -2.37 10.02
N LYS A 167 17.59 -2.04 10.05
CA LYS A 167 18.40 -2.11 11.28
C LYS A 167 17.88 -1.23 12.41
N SER A 168 17.26 -0.09 12.09
CA SER A 168 16.66 0.81 13.07
C SER A 168 15.49 0.18 13.84
N ALA A 169 14.73 -0.73 13.21
CA ALA A 169 13.60 -1.42 13.85
C ALA A 169 14.06 -2.30 15.03
N ASN A 170 15.31 -2.80 15.02
CA ASN A 170 15.84 -3.66 16.09
C ASN A 170 15.96 -2.95 17.45
N SER A 171 15.99 -1.62 17.46
CA SER A 171 15.98 -0.83 18.69
C SER A 171 14.60 -0.72 19.34
N PHE A 172 13.53 -1.09 18.61
CA PHE A 172 12.17 -0.96 19.07
C PHE A 172 11.58 -2.31 19.48
N ARG A 173 11.37 -2.48 20.79
CA ARG A 173 10.87 -3.73 21.39
C ARG A 173 9.56 -3.48 22.16
N PRO A 174 8.44 -3.27 21.47
CA PRO A 174 7.17 -3.04 22.14
C PRO A 174 6.65 -4.35 22.75
N TYR A 175 6.01 -4.23 23.91
CA TYR A 175 5.23 -5.32 24.50
C TYR A 175 3.80 -5.34 23.93
N ILE A 176 3.34 -6.53 23.55
CA ILE A 176 2.00 -6.88 23.08
C ILE A 176 1.50 -8.08 23.90
N ASP A 177 0.31 -7.97 24.48
CA ASP A 177 -0.38 -9.14 25.06
C ASP A 177 -1.19 -9.82 23.95
N SER A 178 -0.64 -10.90 23.40
CA SER A 178 -1.26 -11.65 22.30
C SER A 178 -2.36 -12.58 22.80
N GLU A 179 -3.22 -13.02 21.89
CA GLU A 179 -4.31 -13.94 22.19
C GLU A 179 -3.82 -15.35 22.58
N ASP A 180 -4.68 -16.11 23.26
CA ASP A 180 -4.36 -17.43 23.82
C ASP A 180 -3.84 -18.44 22.80
N ASP A 181 -4.29 -18.36 21.56
CA ASP A 181 -3.83 -19.23 20.48
C ASP A 181 -2.39 -18.94 20.06
N ILE A 182 -2.00 -17.67 20.01
CA ILE A 182 -0.61 -17.23 19.79
C ILE A 182 0.25 -17.60 21.00
N ARG A 183 -0.18 -17.26 22.22
CA ARG A 183 0.55 -17.61 23.46
C ARG A 183 0.72 -19.12 23.63
N GLY A 184 -0.25 -19.90 23.15
CA GLY A 184 -0.23 -21.36 23.13
C GLY A 184 0.46 -22.00 21.91
N GLY A 185 1.05 -21.22 21.00
CA GLY A 185 1.81 -21.74 19.85
C GLY A 185 0.96 -22.42 18.77
N LYS A 186 -0.34 -22.10 18.67
CA LYS A 186 -1.24 -22.66 17.66
C LYS A 186 -1.09 -22.02 16.27
N LEU A 187 -0.42 -20.88 16.20
CA LEU A 187 -0.10 -20.18 14.96
C LEU A 187 1.41 -20.14 14.76
N ILE A 188 1.86 -20.17 13.51
CA ILE A 188 3.28 -20.08 13.15
C ILE A 188 3.64 -18.60 12.99
N LYS A 189 4.56 -18.12 13.85
CA LYS A 189 5.10 -16.76 13.74
C LYS A 189 6.02 -16.64 12.52
N ILE A 190 5.73 -15.67 11.67
CA ILE A 190 6.62 -15.21 10.59
C ILE A 190 7.00 -13.75 10.85
N TYR A 191 7.99 -13.24 10.13
CA TYR A 191 8.45 -11.86 10.28
C TYR A 191 8.45 -11.15 8.93
N ALA A 192 7.83 -9.98 8.88
CA ALA A 192 7.95 -9.05 7.77
C ALA A 192 9.28 -8.31 7.90
N ASN A 193 10.33 -8.76 7.20
CA ASN A 193 11.60 -8.03 7.16
C ASN A 193 11.35 -6.61 6.64
N LEU A 194 10.55 -6.51 5.57
CA LEU A 194 10.08 -5.28 4.97
C LEU A 194 8.84 -5.60 4.13
N VAL A 195 7.75 -4.86 4.33
CA VAL A 195 6.66 -4.76 3.36
C VAL A 195 6.46 -3.29 3.08
N GLY A 196 6.44 -2.91 1.81
CA GLY A 196 6.32 -1.53 1.38
C GLY A 196 5.30 -1.39 0.25
N PHE A 197 4.38 -0.47 0.43
CA PHE A 197 3.52 0.03 -0.65
C PHE A 197 3.89 1.49 -0.90
N ILE A 198 4.32 1.80 -2.12
CA ILE A 198 4.48 3.17 -2.60
C ILE A 198 3.30 3.44 -3.51
N ILE A 199 2.46 4.38 -3.12
CA ILE A 199 1.18 4.70 -3.76
C ILE A 199 1.33 6.08 -4.36
N GLU A 200 1.23 6.17 -5.69
CA GLU A 200 1.42 7.38 -6.47
C GLU A 200 0.12 7.71 -7.21
N LYS A 201 -0.35 8.94 -7.08
CA LYS A 201 -1.48 9.47 -7.84
C LYS A 201 -0.97 9.97 -9.20
N GLU A 202 -1.48 9.39 -10.27
CA GLU A 202 -1.28 9.83 -11.65
C GLU A 202 -2.56 10.50 -12.19
N GLU A 203 -2.55 11.00 -13.42
CA GLU A 203 -3.68 11.75 -14.00
C GLU A 203 -4.97 10.91 -14.11
N ASP A 204 -4.85 9.64 -14.47
CA ASP A 204 -5.96 8.74 -14.77
C ASP A 204 -5.97 7.46 -13.92
N CYS A 205 -4.96 7.25 -13.09
CA CYS A 205 -4.81 6.03 -12.32
C CYS A 205 -4.06 6.23 -11.00
N VAL A 206 -4.06 5.16 -10.19
CA VAL A 206 -3.23 5.04 -9.00
C VAL A 206 -2.18 3.98 -9.26
N LYS A 207 -0.91 4.37 -9.22
CA LYS A 207 0.22 3.46 -9.37
C LYS A 207 0.63 2.95 -8.01
N ILE A 208 0.77 1.63 -7.90
CA ILE A 208 1.20 0.96 -6.67
C ILE A 208 2.49 0.21 -6.97
N THR A 209 3.57 0.57 -6.27
CA THR A 209 4.80 -0.22 -6.24
C THR A 209 4.82 -1.01 -4.94
N TYR A 210 4.90 -2.34 -5.05
CA TYR A 210 4.93 -3.25 -3.92
C TYR A 210 6.31 -3.91 -3.78
N VAL A 211 6.85 -3.90 -2.56
CA VAL A 211 8.09 -4.59 -2.21
C VAL A 211 7.84 -5.40 -0.95
N SER A 212 8.28 -6.66 -0.93
CA SER A 212 8.16 -7.49 0.26
C SER A 212 9.33 -8.42 0.46
N SER A 213 9.71 -8.60 1.73
CA SER A 213 10.66 -9.58 2.21
C SER A 213 10.16 -10.12 3.54
N PHE A 214 10.08 -11.44 3.65
CA PHE A 214 9.65 -12.12 4.86
C PHE A 214 10.69 -13.15 5.30
N ASN A 215 10.81 -13.33 6.61
CA ASN A 215 11.43 -14.50 7.21
C ASN A 215 10.29 -15.40 7.70
N LEU A 216 10.14 -16.57 7.07
CA LEU A 216 9.05 -17.50 7.38
C LEU A 216 9.33 -18.36 8.62
N ASP A 217 10.53 -18.26 9.21
CA ASP A 217 10.99 -18.99 10.40
C ASP A 217 10.60 -20.48 10.43
N PHE A 218 10.52 -21.12 9.26
CA PHE A 218 10.18 -22.53 9.16
C PHE A 218 11.31 -23.39 9.74
N SER A 219 10.94 -24.52 10.37
CA SER A 219 11.88 -25.42 11.02
C SER A 219 13.02 -25.85 10.08
N PRO A 220 14.24 -26.09 10.61
CA PRO A 220 15.34 -26.66 9.84
C PRO A 220 14.90 -27.92 9.10
N GLY A 221 15.17 -27.99 7.79
CA GLY A 221 14.73 -29.09 6.92
C GLY A 221 13.47 -28.78 6.10
N PHE A 222 12.85 -27.61 6.26
CA PHE A 222 11.78 -27.18 5.37
C PHE A 222 12.33 -26.91 3.96
N PRO A 223 11.75 -27.50 2.89
CA PRO A 223 12.30 -27.32 1.56
C PRO A 223 12.19 -25.88 1.05
N ASP A 224 13.31 -25.30 0.60
CA ASP A 224 13.36 -23.91 0.12
C ASP A 224 12.35 -23.59 -0.99
N HIS A 225 12.04 -24.57 -1.85
CA HIS A 225 11.09 -24.37 -2.93
C HIS A 225 9.66 -24.09 -2.43
N ILE A 226 9.28 -24.63 -1.27
CA ILE A 226 7.97 -24.36 -0.66
C ILE A 226 7.94 -22.95 -0.08
N ALA A 227 9.02 -22.53 0.61
CA ALA A 227 9.15 -21.16 1.10
C ALA A 227 9.08 -20.14 -0.05
N ARG A 228 9.79 -20.40 -1.15
CA ARG A 228 9.73 -19.58 -2.37
C ARG A 228 8.31 -19.51 -2.96
N LYS A 229 7.60 -20.65 -2.99
CA LYS A 229 6.21 -20.69 -3.46
C LYS A 229 5.29 -19.82 -2.60
N VAL A 230 5.38 -19.93 -1.27
CA VAL A 230 4.58 -19.11 -0.35
C VAL A 230 4.82 -17.61 -0.57
N LEU A 231 6.08 -17.20 -0.77
CA LEU A 231 6.42 -15.81 -1.05
C LEU A 231 5.91 -15.34 -2.42
N ALA A 232 6.03 -16.17 -3.45
CA ALA A 232 5.52 -15.87 -4.79
C ALA A 232 3.99 -15.75 -4.81
N ASP A 233 3.29 -16.67 -4.14
CA ASP A 233 1.83 -16.65 -4.01
C ASP A 233 1.37 -15.35 -3.33
N ARG A 234 2.06 -14.88 -2.27
CA ARG A 234 1.77 -13.58 -1.63
C ARG A 234 1.91 -12.40 -2.59
N ILE A 235 2.96 -12.35 -3.40
CA ILE A 235 3.14 -11.29 -4.42
C ILE A 235 1.99 -11.34 -5.44
N LEU A 236 1.59 -12.55 -5.86
CA LEU A 236 0.48 -12.72 -6.79
C LEU A 236 -0.86 -12.25 -6.21
N LYS A 237 -1.11 -12.44 -4.91
CA LYS A 237 -2.33 -11.91 -4.25
C LYS A 237 -2.39 -10.39 -4.27
N VAL A 238 -1.26 -9.70 -4.10
CA VAL A 238 -1.22 -8.23 -4.20
C VAL A 238 -1.60 -7.73 -5.60
N ILE A 239 -1.31 -8.50 -6.66
CA ILE A 239 -1.73 -8.15 -8.03
C ILE A 239 -3.27 -8.08 -8.15
N ASN A 240 -4.02 -8.77 -7.29
CA ASN A 240 -5.48 -8.70 -7.27
C ASN A 240 -6.03 -7.34 -6.82
N LEU A 241 -5.22 -6.46 -6.22
CA LEU A 241 -5.61 -5.07 -5.92
C LEU A 241 -6.17 -4.36 -7.16
N LYS A 242 -5.61 -4.65 -8.35
CA LYS A 242 -6.08 -4.07 -9.61
C LYS A 242 -7.53 -4.43 -9.95
N ASN A 243 -8.05 -5.54 -9.39
CA ASN A 243 -9.38 -6.04 -9.69
C ASN A 243 -10.45 -5.40 -8.78
N ILE A 244 -10.07 -4.96 -7.57
CA ILE A 244 -10.98 -4.32 -6.62
C ILE A 244 -11.58 -3.05 -7.23
N PHE A 245 -10.74 -2.24 -7.87
CA PHE A 245 -11.11 -0.93 -8.39
C PHE A 245 -11.46 -0.92 -9.89
N LYS A 246 -11.53 -2.11 -10.53
CA LYS A 246 -11.96 -2.27 -11.93
C LYS A 246 -13.39 -2.74 -12.08
N SER A 247 -14.04 -3.18 -11.00
CA SER A 247 -15.42 -3.65 -11.10
C SER A 247 -16.38 -2.46 -11.10
N ASP A 248 -17.34 -2.43 -12.03
CA ASP A 248 -18.50 -1.51 -12.10
C ASP A 248 -19.44 -1.59 -10.86
N LYS A 249 -18.96 -2.10 -9.73
CA LYS A 249 -19.73 -2.16 -8.49
C LYS A 249 -19.74 -0.76 -7.87
N PRO A 250 -20.92 -0.13 -7.71
CA PRO A 250 -21.00 1.16 -7.05
C PRO A 250 -20.45 1.05 -5.63
N LEU A 251 -19.61 2.02 -5.27
CA LEU A 251 -18.91 2.10 -3.99
C LEU A 251 -19.84 2.01 -2.75
N SER A 252 -21.14 2.23 -2.93
CA SER A 252 -22.19 2.10 -1.91
C SER A 252 -22.38 0.67 -1.37
N MET A 253 -21.78 -0.35 -1.98
CA MET A 253 -21.82 -1.73 -1.46
C MET A 253 -20.64 -2.11 -0.55
N TRP A 254 -19.63 -1.25 -0.41
CA TRP A 254 -18.56 -1.47 0.56
C TRP A 254 -19.05 -1.01 1.94
N ASN A 255 -19.67 -1.93 2.67
CA ASN A 255 -20.02 -1.72 4.07
C ASN A 255 -18.72 -1.64 4.89
N PHE A 256 -18.12 -0.45 4.95
CA PHE A 256 -17.24 -0.07 6.04
C PHE A 256 -18.08 -0.02 7.31
N GLN A 257 -18.26 -1.18 7.95
CA GLN A 257 -18.89 -1.22 9.26
C GLN A 257 -18.00 -0.45 10.23
N LYS A 258 -18.40 0.80 10.52
CA LYS A 258 -18.01 1.49 11.74
C LYS A 258 -18.53 0.65 12.91
N LYS A 259 -17.63 -0.06 13.58
CA LYS A 259 -17.81 -0.50 14.96
C LYS A 259 -16.58 -0.12 15.74
#